data_AF-A0A6L3VX63-F1
#
_entry.id   AF-A0A6L3VX63-F1
#
_cell.length_a   1.000
_cell.length_b   1.000
_cell.length_c   1.000
_cell.angle_alpha   90.00
_cell.angle_beta   90.00
_cell.angle_gamma   90.00
#
_symmetry.space_group_name_H-M   'P 1'
#
loop_
_entity.id
_entity.type
_entity.pdbx_description
1 polymer ?
#
loop_
_entity_poly.entity_id
_entity_poly.type
_entity_poly.pdbx_seq_one_letter_code
_entity_poly.pdbx_strand_id
1 'polypeptide(L)' 'MSTIIPEEAPDTPRRHLLTLAHRALGFPNMSVEDEVALASTIGDRKERGIVFDALCSALARGDQEKADGQLAKLTAVAR' A
#
# COMPACT_ATOMS: atom_id res chain seq x y z
N MET A 1 -16.18 -1.84 32.64
CA MET A 1 -15.94 -2.64 31.42
C MET A 1 -15.23 -1.75 30.43
N SER A 2 -13.90 -1.72 30.48
CA SER A 2 -13.09 -0.90 29.59
C SER A 2 -12.91 -1.69 28.30
N THR A 3 -13.49 -1.20 27.21
CA THR A 3 -13.31 -1.75 25.87
C THR A 3 -11.83 -1.59 25.51
N ILE A 4 -11.08 -2.67 25.70
CA ILE A 4 -9.82 -2.96 25.03
C ILE A 4 -10.05 -2.79 23.53
N ILE A 5 -9.67 -1.63 22.99
CA ILE A 5 -9.39 -1.49 21.58
C ILE A 5 -8.17 -2.40 21.39
N PRO A 6 -8.26 -3.51 20.64
CA PRO A 6 -7.06 -4.25 20.33
C PRO A 6 -6.14 -3.28 19.58
N GLU A 7 -4.96 -2.99 20.14
CA GLU A 7 -3.82 -2.55 19.36
C GLU A 7 -3.76 -3.51 18.16
N GLU A 8 -4.14 -3.00 16.97
CA GLU A 8 -3.97 -3.75 15.73
C GLU A 8 -2.48 -4.10 15.66
N ALA A 9 -2.20 -5.38 15.87
CA ALA A 9 -0.89 -6.01 15.74
C ALA A 9 -0.17 -5.42 14.53
N PRO A 10 1.17 -5.21 14.57
CA PRO A 10 1.91 -4.40 13.61
C PRO A 10 1.50 -4.74 12.18
N ASP A 11 0.58 -3.93 11.67
CA ASP A 11 -0.05 -4.13 10.38
C ASP A 11 1.10 -3.88 9.40
N THR A 12 1.60 -4.98 8.83
CA THR A 12 2.84 -4.95 8.05
C THR A 12 2.65 -3.87 6.98
N PRO A 13 3.64 -2.99 6.69
CA PRO A 13 3.49 -1.91 5.70
C PRO A 13 2.85 -2.39 4.38
N ARG A 14 3.07 -3.67 4.05
CA ARG A 14 2.41 -4.43 2.98
C ARG A 14 0.88 -4.45 3.04
N ARG A 15 0.28 -4.77 4.19
CA ARG A 15 -1.18 -4.87 4.39
C ARG A 15 -1.84 -3.49 4.42
N HIS A 16 -1.14 -2.50 4.99
CA HIS A 16 -1.55 -1.11 4.92
C HIS A 16 -1.59 -0.61 3.44
N LEU A 17 -0.53 -0.83 2.67
CA LEU A 17 -0.47 -0.47 1.24
C LEU A 17 -1.54 -1.18 0.41
N LEU A 18 -1.82 -2.46 0.69
CA LEU A 18 -2.89 -3.21 0.03
C LEU A 18 -4.26 -2.57 0.28
N THR A 19 -4.53 -2.19 1.53
CA THR A 19 -5.78 -1.52 1.92
C THR A 19 -5.92 -0.17 1.24
N LEU A 20 -4.85 0.63 1.20
CA LEU A 20 -4.82 1.91 0.48
C LEU A 20 -5.08 1.73 -1.01
N ALA A 21 -4.50 0.71 -1.64
CA ALA A 21 -4.68 0.44 -3.06
C ALA A 21 -6.14 0.06 -3.38
N HIS A 22 -6.77 -0.78 -2.55
CA HIS A 22 -8.20 -1.08 -2.68
C HIS A 22 -9.08 0.17 -2.50
N ARG A 23 -8.73 1.04 -1.55
CA ARG A 23 -9.44 2.30 -1.32
C ARG A 23 -9.29 3.26 -2.48
N ALA A 24 -8.08 3.40 -3.03
CA ALA A 24 -7.81 4.22 -4.21
C ALA A 24 -8.58 3.73 -5.45
N LEU A 25 -8.73 2.41 -5.63
CA LEU A 25 -9.56 1.83 -6.69
C LEU A 25 -11.06 2.15 -6.51
N GLY A 26 -11.55 2.14 -5.28
CA GLY A 26 -12.94 2.50 -4.97
C GLY A 26 -13.21 4.02 -5.00
N PHE A 27 -12.20 4.83 -4.75
CA PHE A 27 -12.29 6.29 -4.63
C PHE A 27 -11.17 6.98 -5.42
N PRO A 28 -11.32 7.16 -6.74
CA PRO A 28 -10.26 7.68 -7.61
C PRO A 28 -9.83 9.13 -7.31
N ASN A 29 -10.66 9.89 -6.59
CA ASN A 29 -10.35 11.26 -6.17
C ASN A 29 -9.71 11.34 -4.78
N MET A 30 -9.48 10.21 -4.10
CA MET A 30 -8.87 10.18 -2.79
C MET A 30 -7.35 10.26 -2.92
N SER A 31 -6.73 11.25 -2.26
CA SER A 31 -5.27 11.29 -2.14
C SER A 31 -4.82 10.27 -1.09
N VAL A 32 -3.97 9.33 -1.52
CA VAL A 32 -3.32 8.35 -0.65
C VAL A 32 -1.80 8.54 -0.61
N GLU A 33 -1.28 9.61 -1.23
CA GLU A 33 0.17 9.82 -1.40
C GLU A 33 0.93 9.86 -0.05
N ASP A 34 0.40 10.56 0.95
CA ASP A 34 1.01 10.66 2.28
C ASP A 34 1.00 9.31 3.02
N GLU A 35 -0.12 8.58 2.98
CA GLU A 35 -0.21 7.27 3.64
C GLU A 35 0.69 6.23 2.96
N VAL A 36 0.77 6.27 1.63
CA VAL A 36 1.70 5.44 0.86
C VAL A 36 3.15 5.81 1.18
N ALA A 37 3.46 7.09 1.40
CA ALA A 37 4.79 7.53 1.81
C ALA A 37 5.19 7.02 3.20
N LEU A 38 4.24 6.93 4.14
CA LEU A 38 4.49 6.40 5.49
C LEU A 38 4.70 4.88 5.48
N ALA A 39 3.97 4.16 4.62
CA ALA A 39 4.05 2.70 4.55
C ALA A 39 5.10 2.18 3.55
N SER A 40 5.64 3.04 2.68
CA SER A 40 6.63 2.64 1.68
C SER A 40 8.06 2.96 2.12
N THR A 41 8.99 2.08 1.74
CA THR A 41 10.43 2.29 1.86
C THR A 41 11.03 3.09 0.69
N ILE A 42 10.25 3.32 -0.38
CA ILE A 42 10.69 4.08 -1.55
C ILE A 42 10.69 5.57 -1.21
N GLY A 43 11.89 6.15 -1.08
CA GLY A 43 12.07 7.57 -0.78
C GLY A 43 11.67 8.49 -1.95
N ASP A 44 11.92 8.06 -3.19
CA ASP A 44 11.57 8.84 -4.37
C ASP A 44 10.04 8.88 -4.58
N ARG A 45 9.47 10.08 -4.55
CA ARG A 45 8.02 10.28 -4.69
C ARG A 45 7.48 9.77 -6.02
N LYS A 46 8.23 9.97 -7.11
CA LYS A 46 7.79 9.62 -8.46
C LYS A 46 7.80 8.10 -8.64
N GLU A 47 8.88 7.44 -8.24
CA GLU A 47 9.01 5.99 -8.27
C GLU A 47 7.93 5.35 -7.39
N ARG A 48 7.73 5.84 -6.16
CA ARG A 48 6.69 5.34 -5.26
C ARG A 48 5.31 5.44 -5.88
N GLY A 49 4.98 6.58 -6.50
CA GLY A 49 3.71 6.76 -7.22
C GLY A 49 3.55 5.76 -8.37
N ILE A 50 4.59 5.53 -9.17
CA ILE A 50 4.57 4.56 -10.28
C ILE A 50 4.35 3.13 -9.77
N VAL A 51 5.06 2.73 -8.71
CA VAL A 51 4.94 1.37 -8.16
C VAL A 51 3.58 1.17 -7.50
N PHE A 52 3.05 2.18 -6.82
CA PHE A 52 1.72 2.14 -6.23
C PHE A 52 0.60 2.13 -7.27
N ASP A 53 0.71 2.92 -8.34
CA ASP A 53 -0.25 2.88 -9.46
C ASP A 53 -0.23 1.51 -10.16
N ALA A 54 0.96 0.91 -10.32
CA ALA A 54 1.10 -0.44 -10.83
C ALA A 54 0.48 -1.50 -9.90
N LEU A 55 0.51 -1.30 -8.58
CA LEU A 55 -0.20 -2.12 -7.60
C LEU A 55 -1.72 -2.02 -7.79
N CYS A 56 -2.26 -0.81 -7.85
CA CYS A 56 -3.69 -0.57 -8.11
C CYS A 56 -4.13 -1.23 -9.43
N SER A 57 -3.35 -1.04 -10.49
CA SER A 57 -3.60 -1.65 -11.80
C SER A 57 -3.58 -3.18 -11.77
N ALA A 58 -2.69 -3.80 -10.99
CA ALA A 58 -2.64 -5.25 -10.84
C ALA A 58 -3.86 -5.78 -10.07
N LEU A 59 -4.26 -5.11 -8.98
CA LEU A 59 -5.44 -5.45 -8.21
C LEU A 59 -6.73 -5.33 -9.03
N ALA A 60 -6.86 -4.27 -9.85
CA ALA A 60 -7.99 -4.09 -10.75
C ALA A 60 -8.13 -5.20 -11.80
N ARG A 61 -7.00 -5.81 -12.19
CA ARG A 61 -6.95 -6.94 -13.14
C ARG A 61 -7.12 -8.31 -12.48
N GLY A 62 -7.06 -8.38 -11.14
CA GLY A 62 -7.02 -9.64 -10.40
C GLY A 62 -5.65 -10.36 -10.45
N ASP A 63 -4.60 -9.69 -10.91
CA ASP A 63 -3.24 -10.23 -11.00
C ASP A 63 -2.55 -10.21 -9.62
N GLN A 64 -2.86 -11.21 -8.78
CA GLN A 64 -2.32 -11.32 -7.42
C GLN A 64 -0.79 -11.41 -7.39
N GLU A 65 -0.16 -12.17 -8.29
CA GLU A 65 1.31 -12.30 -8.37
C GLU A 65 1.97 -10.94 -8.62
N LYS A 66 1.39 -10.14 -9.53
CA LYS A 66 1.92 -8.82 -9.88
C LYS A 66 1.70 -7.80 -8.76
N ALA A 67 0.54 -7.87 -8.10
CA ALA A 67 0.22 -7.05 -6.93
C ALA A 67 1.20 -7.35 -5.78
N ASP A 68 1.45 -8.62 -5.50
CA ASP A 68 2.43 -9.05 -4.50
C ASP A 68 3.85 -8.57 -4.84
N GLY A 69 4.24 -8.65 -6.12
CA GLY A 69 5.50 -8.11 -6.60
C GLY A 69 5.65 -6.59 -6.42
N GLN A 70 4.58 -5.80 -6.62
CA GLN A 70 4.63 -4.35 -6.37
C GLN A 70 4.65 -4.03 -4.87
N LEU A 71 3.89 -4.77 -4.06
CA LEU A 71 3.93 -4.66 -2.60
C LEU A 71 5.32 -4.97 -2.04
N ALA A 72 5.98 -5.99 -2.59
CA ALA A 72 7.37 -6.30 -2.25
C ALA A 72 8.28 -5.12 -2.55
N LYS A 73 8.16 -4.50 -3.73
CA LYS A 73 8.97 -3.31 -4.08
C LYS A 73 8.69 -2.12 -3.16
N LEU A 74 7.44 -1.84 -2.85
CA LEU A 74 7.07 -0.72 -1.97
C LEU A 74 7.59 -0.90 -0.54
N THR A 75 7.81 -2.14 -0.10
CA THR A 75 8.24 -2.48 1.26
C THR A 75 9.68 -2.98 1.33
N ALA A 76 10.37 -3.10 0.20
CA ALA A 76 11.73 -3.59 0.15
C ALA A 76 12.66 -2.54 0.76
N VAL A 77 13.25 -2.85 1.91
CA VAL A 77 14.29 -2.01 2.49
C VAL A 77 15.50 -2.08 1.57
N ALA A 78 15.87 -0.96 0.95
CA ALA A 78 17.16 -0.84 0.27
C ALA A 78 18.26 -1.14 1.31
N ARG A 79 18.95 -2.26 1.14
CA ARG A 79 20.01 -2.72 2.02
C ARG A 79 21.34 -2.03 1.70
#